data_AF-A0A484FJY7-F1
#
_entry.id   AF-A0A484FJY7-F1
#
_cell.length_a   1.000
_cell.length_b   1.000
_cell.length_c   1.000
_cell.angle_alpha   90.00
_cell.angle_beta   90.00
_cell.angle_gamma   90.00
#
_symmetry.space_group_name_H-M   'P 1'
#
loop_
_entity.id
_entity.type
_entity.pdbx_description
1 polymer ?
#
loop_
_entity_poly.entity_id
_entity_poly.type
_entity_poly.pdbx_seq_one_letter_code
_entity_poly.pdbx_strand_id
1 'polypeptide(L)'
;MLEDGFGLRVEHLAWERLLGNVSIIGQWQEALAVMAQPTYASVSLKELARLADDIWVLSGDNCVDSSWYTKRASFSLIYASSELFMTNDNSPGFRDTREFLQRRLHETDEARGLLSSVGQWAGFTTSATVNVWRSKGLRI
;
A
#
# COMPACT_ATOMS: atom_id res chain seq x y z
N MET A 1 11.76 17.56 0.93
CA MET A 1 13.14 17.33 0.46
C MET A 1 13.97 16.50 1.46
N LEU A 2 13.38 15.50 2.11
CA LEU A 2 14.05 14.49 2.95
C LEU A 2 13.32 13.13 2.89
N GLU A 3 12.80 12.73 1.72
CA GLU A 3 12.11 11.42 1.54
C GLU A 3 12.67 10.56 0.38
N ASP A 4 13.70 11.03 -0.32
CA ASP A 4 14.05 10.50 -1.65
C ASP A 4 14.74 9.12 -1.62
N GLY A 5 15.29 8.66 -0.49
CA GLY A 5 16.05 7.40 -0.46
C GLY A 5 15.22 6.15 -0.15
N PHE A 6 14.19 6.29 0.69
CA PHE A 6 13.40 5.15 1.17
C PHE A 6 12.37 4.68 0.14
N GLY A 7 11.59 5.62 -0.40
CA GLY A 7 10.59 5.33 -1.44
C GLY A 7 11.23 4.69 -2.68
N LEU A 8 12.42 5.16 -3.07
CA LEU A 8 13.20 4.56 -4.17
C LEU A 8 13.61 3.11 -3.90
N ARG A 9 13.93 2.74 -2.64
CA ARG A 9 14.24 1.35 -2.29
C ARG A 9 13.01 0.45 -2.36
N VAL A 10 11.86 0.94 -1.86
CA VAL A 10 10.60 0.21 -1.94
C VAL A 10 10.22 -0.03 -3.40
N GLU A 11 10.25 1.01 -4.23
CA GLU A 11 10.00 0.91 -5.67
C GLU A 11 10.96 -0.08 -6.34
N HIS A 12 12.26 0.06 -6.08
CA HIS A 12 13.28 -0.80 -6.67
C HIS A 12 13.08 -2.27 -6.32
N LEU A 13 12.87 -2.59 -5.04
CA LEU A 13 12.63 -3.97 -4.60
C LEU A 13 11.33 -4.55 -5.16
N ALA A 14 10.26 -3.74 -5.19
CA ALA A 14 8.99 -4.16 -5.79
C ALA A 14 9.15 -4.43 -7.30
N TRP A 15 9.89 -3.58 -8.00
CA TRP A 15 10.17 -3.74 -9.42
C TRP A 15 11.01 -4.98 -9.72
N GLU A 16 12.10 -5.20 -8.98
CA GLU A 16 12.92 -6.41 -9.11
C GLU A 16 12.10 -7.68 -8.85
N ARG A 17 11.19 -7.65 -7.87
CA ARG A 17 10.29 -8.77 -7.63
C ARG A 17 9.33 -9.02 -8.79
N LEU A 18 8.74 -7.97 -9.38
CA LEU A 18 7.87 -8.09 -10.56
C LEU A 18 8.62 -8.67 -11.76
N LEU A 19 9.88 -8.26 -11.97
CA LEU A 19 10.73 -8.79 -13.04
C LEU A 19 10.95 -10.31 -12.93
N GLY A 20 10.88 -10.86 -11.71
CA GLY A 20 10.89 -12.31 -11.49
C GLY A 20 9.76 -13.07 -12.20
N ASN A 21 8.66 -12.40 -12.55
CA ASN A 21 7.52 -13.01 -13.25
C ASN A 21 7.69 -13.01 -14.78
N VAL A 22 8.70 -12.32 -15.35
CA VAL A 22 8.84 -12.12 -16.80
C VAL A 22 8.90 -13.43 -17.58
N SER A 23 9.63 -14.43 -17.07
CA SER A 23 9.76 -15.73 -17.75
C SER A 23 8.46 -16.55 -17.79
N ILE A 24 7.50 -16.23 -16.92
CA ILE A 24 6.23 -16.96 -16.76
C ILE A 24 5.01 -16.08 -17.03
N ILE A 25 5.20 -14.87 -17.57
CA ILE A 25 4.14 -13.86 -17.67
C ILE A 25 2.95 -14.34 -18.51
N GLY A 26 3.20 -15.18 -19.52
CA GLY A 26 2.17 -15.75 -20.39
C GLY A 26 1.26 -16.79 -19.73
N GLN A 27 1.55 -17.21 -18.50
CA GLN A 27 0.72 -18.11 -17.68
C GLN A 27 0.32 -17.45 -16.35
N TRP A 28 0.69 -16.18 -16.15
CA TRP A 28 0.56 -15.52 -14.86
C TRP A 28 -0.90 -15.17 -14.55
N GLN A 29 -1.72 -14.89 -15.56
CA GLN A 29 -3.16 -14.66 -15.37
C GLN A 29 -3.85 -15.90 -14.81
N GLU A 30 -3.55 -17.08 -15.36
CA GLU A 30 -4.09 -18.35 -14.88
C GLU A 30 -3.57 -18.67 -13.47
N ALA A 31 -2.29 -18.41 -13.20
CA ALA A 31 -1.72 -18.58 -11.86
C ALA A 31 -2.43 -17.69 -10.83
N LEU A 32 -2.66 -16.41 -11.15
CA LEU A 32 -3.42 -15.48 -10.30
C LEU A 32 -4.86 -15.96 -10.07
N ALA A 33 -5.51 -16.50 -11.11
CA ALA A 33 -6.85 -17.06 -10.98
C ALA A 33 -6.89 -18.29 -10.07
N VAL A 34 -5.88 -19.17 -10.13
CA VAL A 34 -5.73 -20.30 -9.20
C VAL A 34 -5.50 -19.81 -7.77
N MET A 35 -4.60 -18.84 -7.59
CA MET A 35 -4.30 -18.25 -6.28
C MET A 35 -5.51 -17.58 -5.64
N ALA A 36 -6.45 -17.07 -6.43
CA ALA A 36 -7.69 -16.43 -5.98
C ALA A 36 -8.79 -17.42 -5.57
N GLN A 37 -8.67 -18.71 -5.89
CA GLN A 37 -9.68 -19.71 -5.49
C GLN A 37 -9.75 -19.81 -3.95
N PRO A 38 -10.93 -20.02 -3.34
CA PRO A 38 -11.08 -20.03 -1.87
C PRO A 38 -10.12 -20.96 -1.13
N THR A 39 -9.78 -22.10 -1.73
CA THR A 39 -8.84 -23.09 -1.17
C THR A 39 -7.42 -22.54 -1.03
N TYR A 40 -6.99 -21.67 -1.95
CA TYR A 40 -5.63 -21.14 -2.01
C TYR A 40 -5.55 -19.69 -1.54
N ALA A 41 -6.65 -18.94 -1.59
CA ALA A 41 -6.69 -17.51 -1.31
C ALA A 41 -6.08 -17.14 0.05
N SER A 42 -6.33 -17.91 1.10
CA SER A 42 -5.76 -17.66 2.44
C SER A 42 -4.24 -17.77 2.46
N VAL A 43 -3.68 -18.77 1.77
CA VAL A 43 -2.24 -18.97 1.65
C VAL A 43 -1.62 -17.91 0.74
N SER A 44 -2.22 -17.64 -0.42
CA SER A 44 -1.78 -16.61 -1.36
C SER A 44 -1.71 -15.23 -0.70
N LEU A 45 -2.75 -14.84 0.05
CA LEU A 45 -2.79 -13.56 0.78
C LEU A 45 -1.74 -13.50 1.89
N LYS A 46 -1.47 -14.63 2.56
CA LYS A 46 -0.42 -14.71 3.59
C LYS A 46 0.96 -14.50 2.99
N GLU A 47 1.25 -15.11 1.84
CA GLU A 47 2.52 -14.90 1.14
C GLU A 47 2.64 -13.47 0.59
N LEU A 48 1.56 -12.88 0.09
CA LEU A 48 1.54 -11.47 -0.30
C LEU A 48 1.83 -10.55 0.90
N ALA A 49 1.24 -10.83 2.06
CA ALA A 49 1.50 -10.06 3.28
C ALA A 49 2.95 -10.18 3.77
N ARG A 50 3.55 -11.38 3.64
CA ARG A 50 4.98 -11.62 3.93
C ARG A 50 5.88 -10.87 2.97
N LEU A 51 5.59 -10.91 1.67
CA LEU A 51 6.32 -10.15 0.66
C LEU A 51 6.29 -8.65 0.96
N ALA A 52 5.12 -8.11 1.32
CA ALA A 52 5.01 -6.71 1.73
C ALA A 52 5.90 -6.43 2.94
N ASP A 53 5.82 -7.26 3.99
CA ASP A 53 6.66 -7.14 5.18
C ASP A 53 8.16 -7.13 4.84
N ASP A 54 8.62 -8.09 4.05
CA ASP A 54 10.01 -8.21 3.61
C ASP A 54 10.48 -6.96 2.85
N ILE A 55 9.67 -6.44 1.92
CA ILE A 55 10.03 -5.23 1.16
C ILE A 55 10.15 -4.01 2.08
N TRP A 56 9.22 -3.83 3.03
CA TRP A 56 9.27 -2.73 4.00
C TRP A 56 10.50 -2.84 4.91
N VAL A 57 10.79 -4.04 5.42
CA VAL A 57 11.94 -4.31 6.30
C VAL A 57 13.27 -4.09 5.54
N LEU A 58 13.41 -4.66 4.34
CA LEU A 58 14.60 -4.51 3.49
C LEU A 58 14.82 -3.06 3.03
N SER A 59 13.75 -2.27 2.92
CA SER A 59 13.84 -0.84 2.62
C SER A 59 14.30 0.00 3.82
N GLY A 60 14.31 -0.58 5.02
CA GLY A 60 14.77 0.04 6.26
C GLY A 60 13.66 0.63 7.14
N ASP A 61 12.39 0.24 6.95
CA ASP A 61 11.30 0.68 7.81
C ASP A 61 11.41 0.03 9.20
N ASN A 62 11.47 0.87 10.24
CA ASN A 62 11.48 0.43 11.64
C ASN A 62 10.17 0.81 12.37
N CYS A 63 9.13 1.20 11.63
CA CYS A 63 7.84 1.57 12.23
C CYS A 63 7.17 0.38 12.93
N VAL A 64 6.87 0.55 14.22
CA VAL A 64 6.10 -0.38 15.07
C VAL A 64 4.73 0.20 15.46
N ASP A 65 4.38 1.34 14.88
CA ASP A 65 3.16 2.09 15.18
C ASP A 65 1.93 1.54 14.44
N SER A 66 0.75 2.11 14.71
CA SER A 66 -0.50 1.73 14.03
C SER A 66 -0.43 1.85 12.50
N SER A 67 0.51 2.65 11.98
CA SER A 67 0.74 2.82 10.56
C SER A 67 1.31 1.58 9.87
N TRP A 68 1.85 0.62 10.65
CA TRP A 68 2.38 -0.66 10.18
C TRP A 68 1.37 -1.45 9.33
N TYR A 69 0.12 -1.57 9.82
CA TYR A 69 -0.94 -2.32 9.14
C TYR A 69 -1.36 -1.65 7.84
N THR A 70 -1.53 -0.33 7.87
CA THR A 70 -1.94 0.44 6.69
C THR A 70 -0.86 0.43 5.61
N LYS A 71 0.42 0.59 5.98
CA LYS A 71 1.57 0.50 5.06
C LYS A 71 1.56 -0.81 4.27
N ARG A 72 1.45 -1.93 4.99
CA ARG A 72 1.49 -3.27 4.39
C ARG A 72 0.24 -3.57 3.58
N ALA A 73 -0.94 -3.23 4.10
CA ALA A 73 -2.19 -3.42 3.36
C ALA A 73 -2.20 -2.64 2.05
N SER A 74 -1.83 -1.36 2.08
CA SER A 74 -1.76 -0.53 0.88
C SER A 74 -0.71 -1.05 -0.10
N PHE A 75 0.50 -1.38 0.37
CA PHE A 75 1.55 -1.93 -0.50
C PHE A 75 1.12 -3.25 -1.15
N SER A 76 0.52 -4.18 -0.40
CA SER A 76 0.00 -5.43 -0.95
C SER A 76 -1.01 -5.20 -2.09
N LEU A 77 -1.90 -4.21 -1.95
CA LEU A 77 -2.86 -3.85 -2.98
C LEU A 77 -2.18 -3.26 -4.23
N ILE A 78 -1.21 -2.36 -4.03
CA ILE A 78 -0.42 -1.77 -5.11
C ILE A 78 0.34 -2.85 -5.88
N TYR A 79 1.02 -3.74 -5.17
CA TYR A 79 1.78 -4.83 -5.76
C TYR A 79 0.89 -5.79 -6.55
N ALA A 80 -0.21 -6.27 -5.94
CA ALA A 80 -1.14 -7.18 -6.61
C ALA A 80 -1.80 -6.56 -7.85
N SER A 81 -2.18 -5.28 -7.80
CA SER A 81 -2.72 -4.58 -8.97
C SER A 81 -1.67 -4.36 -10.05
N SER A 82 -0.40 -4.14 -9.67
CA SER A 82 0.72 -4.02 -10.61
C SER A 82 1.04 -5.36 -11.29
N GLU A 83 1.01 -6.48 -10.56
CA GLU A 83 1.13 -7.82 -11.15
C GLU A 83 0.03 -8.09 -12.18
N LEU A 84 -1.22 -7.79 -11.84
CA LEU A 84 -2.33 -7.96 -12.78
C LEU A 84 -2.18 -7.06 -14.01
N PHE A 85 -1.76 -5.80 -13.82
CA PHE A 85 -1.50 -4.89 -14.93
C PHE A 85 -0.40 -5.41 -15.85
N MET A 86 0.69 -5.92 -15.27
CA MET A 86 1.84 -6.49 -16.00
C MET A 86 1.45 -7.60 -16.96
N THR A 87 0.43 -8.39 -16.63
CA THR A 87 -0.04 -9.48 -17.51
C THR A 87 -0.61 -9.01 -18.85
N ASN A 88 -1.02 -7.75 -18.95
CA ASN A 88 -1.60 -7.17 -20.17
C ASN A 88 -0.67 -6.12 -20.81
N ASP A 89 0.48 -5.85 -20.19
CA ASP A 89 1.43 -4.84 -20.64
C ASP A 89 2.32 -5.40 -21.76
N ASN A 90 2.21 -4.80 -22.94
CA ASN A 90 2.99 -5.14 -24.13
C ASN A 90 4.06 -4.08 -24.44
N SER A 91 4.26 -3.11 -23.54
CA SER A 91 5.28 -2.07 -23.70
C SER A 91 6.70 -2.66 -23.59
N PRO A 92 7.70 -2.09 -24.28
CA PRO A 92 9.07 -2.58 -24.21
C PRO A 92 9.59 -2.58 -22.77
N GLY A 93 9.97 -3.76 -22.27
CA GLY A 93 10.49 -3.92 -20.91
C GLY A 93 9.48 -3.63 -19.80
N PHE A 94 8.17 -3.72 -20.07
CA PHE A 94 7.10 -3.46 -19.10
C PHE A 94 7.14 -2.03 -18.53
N ARG A 95 7.51 -1.06 -19.36
CA ARG A 95 7.63 0.35 -18.96
C ARG A 95 6.32 0.88 -18.36
N ASP A 96 5.19 0.57 -18.99
CA ASP A 96 3.89 1.08 -18.57
C ASP A 96 3.50 0.51 -17.18
N THR A 97 3.87 -0.76 -16.90
CA THR A 97 3.76 -1.36 -15.56
C THR A 97 4.61 -0.63 -14.53
N ARG A 98 5.85 -0.29 -14.89
CA ARG A 98 6.75 0.43 -13.98
C ARG A 98 6.21 1.83 -13.64
N GLU A 99 5.73 2.56 -14.63
CA GLU A 99 5.10 3.87 -14.44
C GLU A 99 3.82 3.75 -13.59
N PHE A 100 3.01 2.70 -13.82
CA PHE A 100 1.85 2.40 -12.99
C PHE A 100 2.24 2.18 -11.53
N LEU A 101 3.23 1.33 -11.25
CA LEU A 101 3.72 1.06 -9.90
C LEU A 101 4.20 2.34 -9.21
N GLN A 102 5.05 3.12 -9.87
CA GLN A 102 5.58 4.39 -9.35
C GLN A 102 4.46 5.35 -8.94
N ARG A 103 3.48 5.54 -9.82
CA ARG A 103 2.34 6.42 -9.54
C ARG A 103 1.53 5.95 -8.33
N ARG A 104 1.27 4.65 -8.21
CA ARG A 104 0.47 4.09 -7.09
C ARG A 104 1.19 4.17 -5.75
N LEU A 105 2.51 3.98 -5.74
CA LEU A 105 3.33 4.18 -4.55
C LEU A 105 3.26 5.65 -4.10
N HIS A 106 3.38 6.59 -5.04
CA HIS A 106 3.26 8.03 -4.75
C HIS A 106 1.87 8.43 -4.22
N GLU A 107 0.79 7.95 -4.84
CA GLU A 107 -0.60 8.21 -4.40
C GLU A 107 -0.88 7.74 -2.95
N THR A 108 -0.21 6.67 -2.52
CA THR A 108 -0.44 6.07 -1.19
C THR A 108 0.16 6.88 -0.05
N ASP A 109 1.25 7.60 -0.30
CA ASP A 109 1.82 8.54 0.67
C ASP A 109 0.87 9.72 0.89
N GLU A 110 0.16 10.17 -0.14
CA GLU A 110 -0.86 11.22 -0.03
C GLU A 110 -2.13 10.72 0.71
N ALA A 111 -2.55 9.48 0.45
CA ALA A 111 -3.74 8.89 1.09
C ALA A 111 -3.59 8.76 2.62
N ARG A 112 -2.36 8.58 3.13
CA ARG A 112 -2.06 8.64 4.57
C ARG A 112 -2.36 10.02 5.16
N GLY A 113 -2.06 11.08 4.41
CA GLY A 113 -2.38 12.46 4.78
C GLY A 113 -3.88 12.68 4.97
N LEU A 114 -4.71 12.04 4.13
CA LEU A 114 -6.17 12.18 4.17
C LEU A 114 -6.83 11.53 5.41
N LEU A 115 -6.36 10.37 5.87
CA LEU A 115 -6.88 9.76 7.10
C LEU A 115 -6.49 10.58 8.35
N SER A 116 -5.29 11.17 8.34
CA SER A 116 -4.81 12.01 9.44
C SER A 116 -5.62 13.30 9.59
N SER A 117 -6.03 13.91 8.47
CA SER A 117 -6.83 15.14 8.47
C SER A 117 -8.28 14.92 8.92
N VAL A 118 -8.88 13.76 8.60
CA VAL A 118 -10.21 13.37 9.12
C VAL A 118 -10.18 13.14 10.63
N GLY A 119 -9.12 12.52 11.15
CA GLY A 119 -8.91 12.39 12.60
C GLY A 119 -8.76 13.74 13.31
N GLN A 120 -8.07 14.69 12.70
CA GLN A 120 -7.96 16.07 13.20
C GLN A 120 -9.32 16.80 13.19
N TRP A 121 -10.12 16.66 12.13
CA TRP A 121 -11.46 17.26 12.04
C TRP A 121 -12.41 16.73 13.13
N ALA A 122 -12.35 15.44 13.45
CA ALA A 122 -13.12 14.85 14.54
C ALA A 122 -12.67 15.39 15.94
N GLY A 123 -11.38 15.64 16.12
CA GLY A 123 -10.85 16.28 17.32
C GLY A 123 -11.33 17.73 17.49
N PHE A 124 -11.39 18.49 16.39
CA PHE A 124 -11.86 19.89 16.41
C PHE A 124 -13.33 20.00 16.80
N THR A 125 -14.21 19.16 16.24
CA THR A 125 -15.65 19.15 16.57
C THR A 125 -15.93 18.72 18.01
N THR A 126 -15.10 17.85 18.59
CA THR A 126 -15.18 17.46 20.01
C THR A 126 -14.94 18.66 20.93
N SER A 127 -13.91 19.48 20.67
CA SER A 127 -13.60 20.66 21.51
C SER A 127 -14.65 21.76 21.39
N ALA A 128 -15.20 21.98 20.20
CA ALA A 128 -16.27 22.94 19.96
C ALA A 128 -17.55 22.53 20.70
N THR A 129 -17.89 21.25 20.67
CA THR A 129 -19.07 20.71 21.38
C THR A 129 -18.91 20.82 22.90
N VAL A 130 -17.73 20.49 23.42
CA VAL A 130 -17.43 20.59 24.87
C VAL A 130 -17.45 22.05 25.35
N ASN A 131 -16.89 22.99 24.59
CA ASN A 131 -16.94 24.42 24.96
C ASN A 131 -18.35 24.99 24.89
N VAL A 132 -19.16 24.59 23.91
CA VAL A 132 -20.58 25.00 23.81
C VAL A 132 -21.41 24.41 24.97
N TRP A 133 -21.09 23.20 25.43
CA TRP A 133 -21.73 22.60 26.61
C TRP A 133 -21.31 23.29 27.90
N ARG A 134 -20.02 23.64 28.04
CA ARG A 134 -19.50 24.38 29.20
C ARG A 134 -20.05 25.81 29.25
N SER A 135 -20.31 26.45 28.10
CA SER A 135 -20.88 27.81 28.04
C SER A 135 -22.38 27.85 28.36
N LYS A 136 -23.09 26.71 28.36
CA LYS A 136 -24.51 26.62 28.75
C LYS A 136 -24.74 26.23 30.22
N GLY A 137 -23.69 26.17 31.04
CA GLY A 137 -23.82 26.10 32.51
C GLY A 137 -24.14 24.73 33.10
N LEU A 138 -24.00 23.64 32.35
CA LEU A 138 -24.02 22.29 32.90
C LEU A 138 -22.68 22.02 33.60
N ARG A 139 -22.71 22.00 34.94
CA ARG A 139 -21.56 21.62 35.76
C ARG A 139 -21.24 20.14 35.52
N ILE A 140 -20.09 19.88 34.91
CA ILE A 140 -19.40 18.59 34.96
C ILE A 140 -18.05 18.85 35.61
#